data_AF-A0A1I0V6A8-F1
#
_entry.id   AF-A0A1I0V6A8-F1
#
_cell.length_a   1.000
_cell.length_b   1.000
_cell.length_c   1.000
_cell.angle_alpha   90.00
_cell.angle_beta   90.00
_cell.angle_gamma   90.00
#
_symmetry.space_group_name_H-M   'P 1'
#
loop_
_entity.id
_entity.type
_entity.pdbx_description
1 polymer ?
#
loop_
_entity_poly.entity_id
_entity_poly.type
_entity_poly.pdbx_seq_one_letter_code
_entity_poly.pdbx_strand_id
1 'polypeptide(L)'
;MENQLHIYMNNPTAGKTDGTEASSGTGLTPISVTLDASKAESAAVKCAVRCDDGYKIDGDVTVSLKGTSSAKWKLAKDNDFADSQSALEGAVWQDKITLADVADGNVIFWAKAMSSKDEPPQKDTSVSIEAVGKVVVE
;
A
#
# COMPACT_ATOMS: atom_id res chain seq x y z
N MET A 1 -17.64 7.45 -14.13
CA MET A 1 -16.22 7.41 -14.50
C MET A 1 -15.62 6.29 -13.70
N GLU A 2 -15.11 5.27 -14.37
CA GLU A 2 -14.39 4.18 -13.71
C GLU A 2 -13.12 4.75 -13.07
N ASN A 3 -12.80 4.30 -11.86
CA ASN A 3 -11.58 4.68 -11.16
C ASN A 3 -10.39 4.15 -11.97
N GLN A 4 -9.52 5.04 -12.43
CA GLN A 4 -8.37 4.72 -13.29
C GLN A 4 -7.06 4.61 -12.50
N LEU A 5 -7.15 4.51 -11.16
CA LEU A 5 -6.02 4.37 -10.24
C LEU A 5 -6.33 3.25 -9.25
N HIS A 6 -5.48 2.23 -9.25
CA HIS A 6 -5.73 0.97 -8.55
C HIS A 6 -4.56 0.62 -7.64
N ILE A 7 -4.86 -0.08 -6.54
CA ILE A 7 -3.86 -0.61 -5.62
C ILE A 7 -3.78 -2.12 -5.80
N TYR A 8 -2.57 -2.66 -5.81
CA TYR A 8 -2.26 -4.07 -5.96
C TYR A 8 -1.47 -4.58 -4.76
N MET A 9 -1.68 -5.84 -4.42
CA MET A 9 -0.98 -6.55 -3.36
C MET A 9 -0.42 -7.88 -3.89
N ASN A 10 0.09 -8.73 -2.99
CA ASN A 10 0.64 -10.04 -3.30
C ASN A 10 1.94 -9.98 -4.12
N ASN A 11 2.93 -9.26 -3.58
CA ASN A 11 4.29 -9.11 -4.12
C ASN A 11 4.35 -8.57 -5.57
N PRO A 12 3.79 -7.39 -5.85
CA PRO A 12 3.95 -6.75 -7.15
C PRO A 12 5.43 -6.42 -7.45
N THR A 13 5.79 -6.50 -8.72
CA THR A 13 7.12 -6.15 -9.25
C THR A 13 7.10 -4.74 -9.84
N ALA A 14 8.10 -3.91 -9.52
CA ALA A 14 8.19 -2.54 -10.00
C ALA A 14 8.17 -2.46 -11.54
N GLY A 15 7.35 -1.55 -12.09
CA GLY A 15 7.21 -1.34 -13.54
C GLY A 15 6.57 -2.51 -14.30
N LYS A 16 6.03 -3.53 -13.61
CA LYS A 16 5.24 -4.61 -14.22
C LYS A 16 3.76 -4.40 -13.96
N THR A 17 2.94 -5.31 -14.49
CA THR A 17 1.48 -5.35 -14.30
C THR A 17 1.03 -6.56 -13.47
N ASP A 18 1.96 -7.22 -12.77
CA ASP A 18 1.69 -8.33 -11.85
C ASP A 18 1.08 -7.84 -10.51
N GLY A 19 0.73 -8.80 -9.65
CA GLY A 19 0.01 -8.54 -8.40
C GLY A 19 -1.49 -8.78 -8.49
N THR A 20 -2.14 -8.85 -7.35
CA THR A 20 -3.60 -9.03 -7.24
C THR A 20 -4.23 -7.70 -6.90
N GLU A 21 -5.20 -7.27 -7.70
CA GLU A 21 -5.94 -6.03 -7.47
C GLU A 21 -6.66 -6.09 -6.12
N ALA A 22 -6.49 -5.02 -5.35
CA ALA A 22 -7.11 -4.85 -4.06
C ALA A 22 -8.25 -3.82 -4.07
N SER A 23 -8.37 -3.03 -5.15
CA SER A 23 -9.28 -1.86 -5.27
C SER A 23 -10.28 -2.01 -6.40
N SER A 24 -11.50 -2.43 -6.10
CA SER A 24 -12.56 -2.49 -7.12
C SER A 24 -13.30 -1.16 -7.34
N GLY A 25 -12.59 -0.02 -7.38
CA GLY A 25 -13.15 1.19 -7.99
C GLY A 25 -13.51 2.39 -7.11
N THR A 26 -13.09 2.47 -5.84
CA THR A 26 -13.34 3.66 -4.97
C THR A 26 -12.07 4.40 -4.55
N GLY A 27 -10.89 3.95 -4.98
CA GLY A 27 -9.60 4.43 -4.46
C GLY A 27 -9.36 4.05 -2.99
N LEU A 28 -10.22 3.21 -2.41
CA LEU A 28 -10.12 2.68 -1.05
C LEU A 28 -10.01 1.15 -1.10
N THR A 29 -8.85 0.64 -0.69
CA THR A 29 -8.64 -0.81 -0.58
C THR A 29 -8.58 -1.25 0.86
N PRO A 30 -9.47 -2.14 1.31
CA PRO A 30 -9.25 -2.83 2.57
C PRO A 30 -7.96 -3.64 2.44
N ILE A 31 -6.98 -3.31 3.28
CA ILE A 31 -5.75 -4.10 3.38
C ILE A 31 -5.90 -5.00 4.59
N SER A 32 -5.70 -6.29 4.39
CA SER A 32 -5.78 -7.25 5.47
C SER A 32 -4.46 -7.97 5.60
N VAL A 33 -3.86 -7.87 6.79
CA VAL A 33 -2.65 -8.60 7.17
C VAL A 33 -2.98 -9.39 8.41
N THR A 34 -2.66 -10.68 8.38
CA THR A 34 -2.73 -11.51 9.58
C THR A 34 -1.43 -11.31 10.34
N LEU A 35 -1.49 -10.61 11.47
CA LEU A 35 -0.39 -10.49 12.43
C LEU A 35 -0.57 -11.51 13.55
N ASP A 36 0.52 -12.16 13.95
CA ASP A 36 0.55 -12.90 15.20
C ASP A 36 0.89 -11.94 16.36
N ALA A 37 -0.17 -11.39 16.96
CA ALA A 37 -0.08 -10.43 18.07
C ALA A 37 0.60 -10.99 19.33
N SER A 38 0.74 -12.32 19.44
CA SER A 38 1.39 -12.96 20.60
C SER A 38 2.92 -12.72 20.65
N LYS A 39 3.51 -12.20 19.58
CA LYS A 39 4.96 -12.03 19.44
C LYS A 39 5.44 -10.58 19.37
N ALA A 40 4.56 -9.58 19.48
CA ALA A 40 4.88 -8.17 19.19
C ALA A 40 5.56 -8.02 17.81
N GLU A 41 5.01 -8.70 16.81
CA GLU A 41 5.54 -8.68 15.46
C GLU A 41 4.99 -7.49 14.67
N SER A 42 5.84 -6.98 13.79
CA SER A 42 5.42 -6.10 12.71
C SER A 42 5.59 -6.83 11.40
N ALA A 43 4.58 -6.79 10.53
CA ALA A 43 4.68 -7.32 9.18
C ALA A 43 4.59 -6.17 8.20
N ALA A 44 5.54 -6.14 7.26
CA ALA A 44 5.47 -5.28 6.09
C ALA A 44 4.86 -6.05 4.92
N VAL A 45 3.95 -5.41 4.21
CA VAL A 45 3.33 -5.90 3.00
C VAL A 45 3.71 -5.01 1.83
N LYS A 46 4.15 -5.67 0.76
CA LYS A 46 4.46 -5.02 -0.50
C LYS A 46 3.17 -4.75 -1.26
N CYS A 47 2.96 -3.48 -1.58
CA CYS A 47 1.83 -2.98 -2.34
C CYS A 47 2.34 -2.23 -3.57
N ALA A 48 1.46 -2.04 -4.54
CA ALA A 48 1.72 -1.17 -5.68
C ALA A 48 0.51 -0.27 -5.95
N VAL A 49 0.77 0.87 -6.56
CA VAL A 49 -0.26 1.69 -7.20
C VAL A 49 0.05 1.75 -8.70
N ARG A 50 -0.97 1.63 -9.54
CA ARG A 50 -0.85 1.86 -10.99
C ARG A 50 -2.18 2.35 -11.58
N CYS A 51 -2.09 2.97 -12.73
CA CYS A 51 -3.22 3.35 -13.54
C CYS A 51 -3.59 2.25 -14.54
N ASP A 52 -4.79 2.37 -15.12
CA ASP A 52 -5.17 1.59 -16.30
C ASP A 52 -4.33 1.99 -17.53
N ASP A 53 -4.25 1.09 -18.51
CA ASP A 53 -3.53 1.33 -19.76
C ASP A 53 -4.02 2.61 -20.46
N GLY A 54 -3.09 3.46 -20.90
CA GLY A 54 -3.38 4.77 -21.50
C GLY A 54 -3.69 5.91 -20.51
N TYR A 55 -3.51 5.68 -19.21
CA TYR A 55 -3.67 6.69 -18.16
C TYR A 55 -2.43 6.86 -17.30
N LYS A 56 -2.22 8.09 -16.82
CA LYS A 56 -1.15 8.43 -15.89
C LYS A 56 -1.60 9.45 -14.86
N ILE A 57 -0.78 9.64 -13.83
CA ILE A 57 -0.97 10.70 -12.84
C ILE A 57 -0.24 11.96 -13.28
N ASP A 58 -0.98 13.07 -13.32
CA ASP A 58 -0.44 14.42 -13.48
C ASP A 58 0.05 14.93 -12.12
N GLY A 59 1.33 14.66 -11.85
CA GLY A 59 2.01 14.98 -10.59
C GLY A 59 2.14 13.77 -9.67
N ASP A 60 1.81 13.97 -8.39
CA ASP A 60 2.06 13.00 -7.34
C ASP A 60 0.77 12.29 -6.86
N VAL A 61 0.90 11.01 -6.51
CA VAL A 61 -0.12 10.26 -5.75
C VAL A 61 0.17 10.37 -4.26
N THR A 62 -0.80 10.89 -3.51
CA THR A 62 -0.82 10.79 -2.05
C THR A 62 -1.39 9.44 -1.65
N VAL A 63 -0.65 8.66 -0.86
CA VAL A 63 -1.13 7.43 -0.22
C VAL A 63 -1.27 7.65 1.27
N SER A 64 -2.44 7.35 1.83
CA SER A 64 -2.73 7.53 3.26
C SER A 64 -3.54 6.37 3.83
N LEU A 65 -3.54 6.23 5.15
CA LEU A 65 -4.29 5.20 5.87
C LEU A 65 -5.61 5.78 6.38
N LYS A 66 -6.70 5.03 6.21
CA LYS A 66 -8.03 5.34 6.74
C LYS A 66 -8.52 4.16 7.57
N GLY A 67 -9.26 4.45 8.63
CA GLY A 67 -9.84 3.42 9.49
C GLY A 67 -9.45 3.53 10.95
N THR A 68 -10.12 2.73 11.78
CA THR A 68 -10.11 2.86 13.24
C THR A 68 -8.76 2.50 13.87
N SER A 69 -8.04 1.54 13.28
CA SER A 69 -6.68 1.14 13.70
C SER A 69 -5.59 1.72 12.80
N SER A 70 -5.87 2.75 11.99
CA SER A 70 -4.87 3.39 11.10
C SER A 70 -3.61 3.85 11.83
N ALA A 71 -3.71 4.22 13.11
CA ALA A 71 -2.57 4.57 13.96
C ALA A 71 -1.56 3.42 14.20
N LYS A 72 -2.01 2.16 14.03
CA LYS A 72 -1.18 0.95 14.13
C LYS A 72 -0.55 0.57 12.79
N TRP A 73 -0.78 1.35 11.75
CA TRP A 73 -0.23 1.14 10.44
C TRP A 73 0.70 2.27 10.06
N LYS A 74 1.72 1.96 9.27
CA LYS A 74 2.62 2.93 8.66
C LYS A 74 2.84 2.57 7.20
N LEU A 75 3.17 3.58 6.42
CA LEU A 75 3.49 3.49 5.00
C LEU A 75 4.96 3.85 4.80
N ALA A 76 5.60 3.25 3.81
CA ALA A 76 6.91 3.66 3.35
C ALA A 76 6.99 3.57 1.83
N LYS A 77 7.79 4.45 1.23
CA LYS A 77 8.15 4.30 -0.19
C LYS A 77 9.07 3.10 -0.34
N ASP A 78 8.97 2.43 -1.47
CA ASP A 78 9.99 1.46 -1.83
C ASP A 78 11.32 2.17 -2.12
N ASN A 79 12.42 1.51 -1.78
CA ASN A 79 13.78 1.94 -2.09
C ASN A 79 14.61 0.72 -2.52
N ASP A 80 14.02 -0.08 -3.41
CA ASP A 80 14.58 -1.34 -3.93
C ASP A 80 14.84 -2.38 -2.82
N PHE A 81 13.87 -2.53 -1.91
CA PHE A 81 13.97 -3.53 -0.85
C PHE A 81 13.75 -4.94 -1.44
N ALA A 82 14.69 -5.84 -1.18
CA ALA A 82 14.65 -7.21 -1.69
C ALA A 82 13.43 -8.00 -1.19
N ASP A 83 13.02 -7.77 0.05
CA ASP A 83 11.92 -8.45 0.71
C ASP A 83 11.30 -7.60 1.84
N SER A 84 10.26 -8.14 2.48
CA SER A 84 9.57 -7.48 3.59
C SER A 84 10.47 -7.25 4.80
N GLN A 85 11.47 -8.11 5.05
CA GLN A 85 12.41 -7.94 6.14
C GLN A 85 13.31 -6.72 5.91
N SER A 86 13.85 -6.62 4.69
CA SER A 86 14.69 -5.49 4.26
C SER A 86 13.93 -4.16 4.36
N ALA A 87 12.64 -4.17 3.98
CA ALA A 87 11.76 -3.01 4.15
C ALA A 87 11.51 -2.69 5.63
N LEU A 88 11.24 -3.69 6.48
CA LEU A 88 11.03 -3.50 7.92
C LEU A 88 12.21 -2.79 8.60
N GLU A 89 13.43 -3.15 8.22
CA GLU A 89 14.67 -2.65 8.81
C GLU A 89 15.14 -1.32 8.20
N GLY A 90 14.95 -1.14 6.89
CA GLY A 90 15.54 -0.03 6.14
C GLY A 90 14.58 1.08 5.72
N ALA A 91 13.26 0.86 5.77
CA ALA A 91 12.30 1.82 5.24
C ALA A 91 11.98 2.96 6.22
N VAL A 92 11.67 4.13 5.65
CA VAL A 92 11.23 5.31 6.39
C VAL A 92 9.71 5.28 6.54
N TRP A 93 9.26 4.80 7.70
CA TRP A 93 7.85 4.61 8.05
C TRP A 93 7.16 5.92 8.43
N GLN A 94 6.05 6.24 7.76
CA GLN A 94 5.28 7.48 7.88
C GLN A 94 3.77 7.20 7.86
N ASP A 95 2.95 8.13 8.31
CA ASP A 95 1.47 8.00 8.25
C ASP A 95 0.90 8.24 6.85
N LYS A 96 1.66 8.94 6.01
CA LYS A 96 1.34 9.28 4.63
C LYS A 96 2.62 9.28 3.82
N ILE A 97 2.53 8.87 2.56
CA ILE A 97 3.61 8.97 1.58
C ILE A 97 3.10 9.62 0.29
N THR A 98 4.07 10.00 -0.53
CA THR A 98 3.83 10.57 -1.86
C THR A 98 4.62 9.76 -2.88
N LEU A 99 3.95 9.25 -3.90
CA LEU A 99 4.52 8.48 -5.00
C LEU A 99 4.48 9.32 -6.29
N ALA A 100 5.57 9.32 -7.04
CA ALA A 100 5.68 10.02 -8.32
C ALA A 100 5.65 9.00 -9.47
N ASP A 101 5.54 9.52 -10.70
CA ASP A 101 5.68 8.74 -11.94
C ASP A 101 4.73 7.53 -12.05
N VAL A 102 3.52 7.68 -11.50
CA VAL A 102 2.49 6.63 -11.56
C VAL A 102 1.82 6.65 -12.94
N ALA A 103 1.95 5.54 -13.65
CA ALA A 103 1.33 5.27 -14.95
C ALA A 103 0.79 3.83 -14.98
N ASP A 104 0.80 3.17 -16.13
CA ASP A 104 0.36 1.77 -16.31
C ASP A 104 1.24 0.72 -15.61
N GLY A 105 2.44 1.11 -15.16
CA GLY A 105 3.37 0.28 -14.41
C GLY A 105 3.21 0.37 -12.88
N ASN A 106 3.45 -0.74 -12.19
CA ASN A 106 3.44 -0.82 -10.73
C ASN A 106 4.48 0.13 -10.09
N VAL A 107 4.00 1.12 -9.33
CA VAL A 107 4.83 1.92 -8.41
C VAL A 107 4.71 1.37 -7.00
N ILE A 108 5.82 0.87 -6.46
CA ILE A 108 5.85 0.08 -5.24
C ILE A 108 5.86 0.96 -3.99
N PHE A 109 5.11 0.52 -2.97
CA PHE A 109 5.18 1.03 -1.62
C PHE A 109 4.96 -0.08 -0.60
N TRP A 110 5.25 0.20 0.66
CA TRP A 110 5.13 -0.76 1.76
C TRP A 110 4.12 -0.29 2.79
N ALA A 111 3.30 -1.22 3.28
CA ALA A 111 2.42 -1.02 4.41
C ALA A 111 2.87 -1.91 5.57
N LYS A 112 3.21 -1.32 6.71
CA LYS A 112 3.59 -2.02 7.93
C LYS A 112 2.46 -1.97 8.92
N ALA A 113 1.97 -3.14 9.30
CA ALA A 113 1.08 -3.30 10.43
C ALA A 113 1.91 -3.57 11.70
N MET A 114 1.54 -2.92 12.80
CA MET A 114 2.19 -3.05 14.11
C MET A 114 1.17 -3.57 15.12
N SER A 115 1.54 -4.59 15.88
CA SER A 115 0.74 -5.09 17.00
C SER A 115 1.46 -4.82 18.33
N SER A 116 0.69 -4.52 19.38
CA SER A 116 1.18 -4.50 20.75
C SER A 116 0.94 -5.86 21.40
N LYS A 117 1.87 -6.28 22.27
CA LYS A 117 1.56 -7.33 23.26
C LYS A 117 0.28 -6.91 23.99
N ASP A 118 -0.63 -7.86 24.22
CA ASP A 118 -1.96 -7.73 24.86
C ASP A 118 -3.18 -7.77 23.93
N GLU A 119 -3.02 -8.04 22.63
CA GLU A 119 -4.15 -8.30 21.73
C GLU A 119 -4.17 -9.76 21.27
N PRO A 120 -5.33 -10.45 21.26
CA PRO A 120 -5.42 -11.77 20.62
C PRO A 120 -5.10 -11.63 19.11
N PRO A 121 -4.51 -12.65 18.46
CA PRO A 121 -4.27 -12.64 17.02
C PRO A 121 -5.57 -12.32 16.29
N GLN A 122 -5.58 -11.20 15.60
CA GLN A 122 -6.75 -10.69 14.91
C GLN A 122 -6.34 -10.19 13.53
N LYS A 123 -7.06 -10.65 12.52
CA LYS A 123 -6.93 -10.12 11.16
C LYS A 123 -7.52 -8.71 11.19
N ASP A 124 -6.68 -7.69 11.13
CA ASP A 124 -7.16 -6.31 11.04
C ASP A 124 -7.76 -6.12 9.65
N THR A 125 -9.07 -5.94 9.60
CA THR A 125 -9.83 -5.59 8.38
C THR A 125 -10.40 -4.18 8.46
N SER A 126 -10.02 -3.41 9.48
CA SER A 126 -10.57 -2.08 9.76
C SER A 126 -9.76 -0.94 9.16
N VAL A 127 -8.62 -1.26 8.53
CA VAL A 127 -7.78 -0.29 7.81
C VAL A 127 -7.92 -0.45 6.31
N SER A 128 -8.12 0.68 5.65
CA SER A 128 -8.05 0.82 4.21
C SER A 128 -6.90 1.74 3.84
N ILE A 129 -6.28 1.45 2.71
CA ILE A 129 -5.38 2.38 2.05
C ILE A 129 -6.16 3.23 1.06
N GLU A 130 -5.95 4.54 1.13
CA GLU A 130 -6.48 5.54 0.22
C GLU A 130 -5.35 6.05 -0.67
N ALA A 131 -5.50 5.95 -1.99
CA ALA A 131 -4.61 6.55 -2.97
C ALA A 131 -5.35 7.66 -3.74
N VAL A 132 -4.81 8.87 -3.70
CA VAL A 132 -5.39 10.05 -4.36
C VAL A 132 -4.35 10.69 -5.27
N GLY A 133 -4.66 10.75 -6.55
CA GLY A 133 -3.89 11.45 -7.56
C GLY A 133 -4.80 11.96 -8.67
N LYS A 134 -4.33 12.97 -9.42
CA LYS A 134 -5.05 13.51 -10.57
C LYS A 134 -4.74 12.66 -11.80
N VAL A 135 -5.69 11.81 -12.20
CA VAL A 135 -5.54 11.00 -13.41
C VAL A 135 -5.75 11.85 -14.67
N VAL A 136 -4.89 11.66 -15.66
CA VAL A 136 -4.99 12.21 -17.01
C VAL A 136 -4.80 11.10 -18.05
N VAL A 137 -5.33 11.30 -19.25
CA VAL A 137 -5.03 10.44 -20.40
C VAL A 137 -3.59 10.70 -20.83
N GLU A 138 -2.87 9.65 -21.21
CA GLU A 138 -1.47 9.76 -21.62
C GLU A 138 -1.25 10.62 -22.87
#